data_AF-A0A2S6VDA6-F1
#
_entry.id   AF-A0A2S6VDA6-F1
#
_cell.length_a   1.000
_cell.length_b   1.000
_cell.length_c   1.000
_cell.angle_alpha   90.00
_cell.angle_beta   90.00
_cell.angle_gamma   90.00
#
_symmetry.space_group_name_H-M   'P 1'
#
loop_
_entity.id
_entity.type
_entity.pdbx_description
1 polymer ?
#
loop_
_entity_poly.entity_id
_entity_poly.type
_entity_poly.pdbx_seq_one_letter_code
_entity_poly.pdbx_strand_id
1 'polypeptide(L)'
;MVNRLVKTKVFLSVFITLVGILSISTSVQAEGKKLIYESSRQGIEWKVYLVNKRLVKKLELGGENRRLYLIDLEVNSSYDGITRQTNLVQCSTSKPFVAFKSDFEQQIAVIDVINPGGSPYGYNSGSHWIYWAVCHNLWQPWDYDLESRATRLGYSTELESEQIQIPYGLLQYLK
;
A
#
# COMPACT_ATOMS: atom_id res chain seq x y z
N MET A 1 -80.86 38.22 4.27
CA MET A 1 -80.22 39.36 3.56
C MET A 1 -78.76 39.43 4.00
N VAL A 2 -77.86 39.46 3.02
CA VAL A 2 -76.44 39.88 3.07
C VAL A 2 -75.38 38.93 3.67
N ASN A 3 -74.64 38.32 2.74
CA ASN A 3 -73.22 37.91 2.73
C ASN A 3 -72.28 38.51 3.80
N ARG A 4 -71.32 37.70 4.28
CA ARG A 4 -69.88 37.89 3.97
C ARG A 4 -69.00 36.75 4.50
N LEU A 5 -68.26 36.13 3.57
CA LEU A 5 -67.01 35.41 3.80
C LEU A 5 -66.00 36.27 4.57
N VAL A 6 -65.27 35.69 5.53
CA VAL A 6 -63.85 36.00 5.75
C VAL A 6 -63.07 34.73 6.10
N LYS A 7 -62.03 34.48 5.29
CA LYS A 7 -60.93 33.49 5.45
C LYS A 7 -60.30 33.62 6.85
N THR A 8 -59.53 32.70 7.42
CA THR A 8 -58.15 32.40 7.03
C THR A 8 -57.50 31.44 8.04
N LYS A 9 -56.57 30.62 7.52
CA LYS A 9 -55.33 30.10 8.14
C LYS A 9 -55.44 28.93 9.14
N VAL A 10 -55.45 27.73 8.54
CA VAL A 10 -54.83 26.52 9.11
C VAL A 10 -53.33 26.78 9.29
N PHE A 11 -52.86 26.79 10.53
CA PHE A 11 -51.43 26.72 10.83
C PHE A 11 -51.02 25.25 10.89
N LEU A 12 -50.34 24.80 9.83
CA LEU A 12 -49.71 23.49 9.76
C LEU A 12 -48.34 23.61 10.45
N SER A 13 -48.24 23.12 11.69
CA SER A 13 -46.98 23.06 12.43
C SER A 13 -46.09 21.97 11.84
N VAL A 14 -45.09 22.37 11.06
CA VAL A 14 -44.07 21.48 10.51
C VAL A 14 -43.13 21.05 11.64
N PHE A 15 -43.25 19.80 12.08
CA PHE A 15 -42.23 19.13 12.89
C PHE A 15 -41.02 18.84 12.01
N ILE A 16 -39.94 19.60 12.18
CA ILE A 16 -38.63 19.28 11.58
C ILE A 16 -37.95 18.28 12.50
N THR A 17 -38.04 17.00 12.17
CA THR A 17 -37.26 15.95 12.83
C THR A 17 -35.81 16.08 12.36
N LEU A 18 -34.97 16.63 13.22
CA LEU A 18 -33.54 16.77 13.02
C LEU A 18 -32.90 15.37 13.06
N VAL A 19 -32.68 14.76 11.89
CA VAL A 19 -31.84 13.55 11.79
C VAL A 19 -30.41 13.99 12.03
N GLY A 20 -29.94 13.84 13.27
CA GLY A 20 -28.55 14.01 13.63
C GLY A 20 -27.70 13.02 12.83
N ILE A 21 -26.97 13.53 11.86
CA ILE A 21 -25.92 12.79 11.17
C ILE A 21 -24.86 12.50 12.23
N LEU A 22 -24.85 11.26 12.71
CA LEU A 22 -23.75 10.74 13.53
C LEU A 22 -22.53 10.67 12.61
N SER A 23 -21.75 11.75 12.55
CA SER A 23 -20.44 11.75 11.94
C SER A 23 -19.56 10.83 12.77
N ILE A 24 -19.47 9.57 12.36
CA ILE A 24 -18.46 8.66 12.88
C ILE A 24 -17.13 9.20 12.35
N SER A 25 -16.51 10.06 13.14
CA SER A 25 -15.10 10.41 13.00
C SER A 25 -14.33 9.10 13.21
N THR A 26 -14.08 8.35 12.13
CA THR A 26 -13.06 7.32 12.14
C THR A 26 -11.75 8.04 12.40
N SER A 27 -11.34 8.10 13.67
CA SER A 27 -10.00 8.52 14.05
C SER A 27 -9.06 7.59 13.28
N VAL A 28 -8.42 8.12 12.23
CA VAL A 28 -7.27 7.46 11.61
C VAL A 28 -6.21 7.42 12.69
N GLN A 29 -6.18 6.32 13.43
CA GLN A 29 -5.12 6.05 14.37
C GLN A 29 -3.86 5.97 13.53
N ALA A 30 -2.99 6.98 13.65
CA ALA A 30 -1.71 6.99 12.97
C ALA A 30 -0.96 5.75 13.44
N GLU A 31 -0.87 4.75 12.56
CA GLU A 31 -0.09 3.55 12.81
C GLU A 31 1.35 4.03 13.00
N GLY A 32 1.92 3.78 14.18
CA GLY A 32 3.29 4.19 14.48
C GLY A 32 4.27 3.54 13.51
N LYS A 33 5.45 4.15 13.33
CA LYS A 33 6.52 3.57 12.50
C LYS A 33 6.77 2.11 12.89
N LYS A 34 6.76 1.20 11.93
CA LYS A 34 6.93 -0.25 12.15
C LYS A 34 8.27 -0.71 11.58
N LEU A 35 9.12 -1.33 12.39
CA LEU A 35 10.33 -1.99 11.88
C LEU A 35 9.92 -3.16 10.98
N ILE A 36 10.42 -3.19 9.74
CA ILE A 36 10.10 -4.24 8.75
C ILE A 36 11.33 -4.99 8.24
N TYR A 37 12.53 -4.40 8.40
CA TYR A 37 13.80 -5.03 8.05
C TYR A 37 14.89 -4.57 9.00
N GLU A 38 15.79 -5.48 9.38
CA GLU A 38 17.01 -5.17 10.12
C GLU A 38 18.10 -6.13 9.66
N SER A 39 19.29 -5.61 9.40
CA SER A 39 20.46 -6.39 9.02
C SER A 39 21.75 -5.66 9.38
N SER A 40 22.85 -6.41 9.47
CA SER A 40 24.19 -5.87 9.64
C SER A 40 25.14 -6.57 8.67
N ARG A 41 25.92 -5.81 7.92
CA ARG A 41 26.91 -6.35 6.97
C ARG A 41 28.15 -5.46 6.97
N GLN A 42 29.32 -6.08 7.12
CA GLN A 42 30.62 -5.40 7.11
C GLN A 42 30.72 -4.22 8.10
N GLY A 43 30.05 -4.34 9.25
CA GLY A 43 30.03 -3.28 10.28
C GLY A 43 29.04 -2.15 10.02
N ILE A 44 28.28 -2.19 8.92
CA ILE A 44 27.18 -1.25 8.67
C ILE A 44 25.86 -1.90 9.08
N GLU A 45 25.11 -1.20 9.92
CA GLU A 45 23.80 -1.61 10.40
C GLU A 45 22.71 -0.86 9.64
N TRP A 46 21.66 -1.58 9.25
CA TRP A 46 20.53 -1.05 8.50
C TRP A 46 19.25 -1.44 9.20
N LYS A 47 18.37 -0.47 9.46
CA LYS A 47 17.01 -0.69 9.94
C LYS A 47 16.04 0.00 9.00
N VAL A 48 15.06 -0.73 8.47
CA VAL A 48 14.01 -0.15 7.63
C VAL A 48 12.69 -0.17 8.35
N TYR A 49 12.05 0.99 8.37
CA TYR A 49 10.76 1.21 8.99
C TYR A 49 9.72 1.52 7.93
N LEU A 50 8.57 0.85 8.01
CA LEU A 50 7.34 1.26 7.36
C LEU A 50 6.75 2.41 8.17
N VAL A 51 6.77 3.61 7.60
CA VAL A 51 6.28 4.84 8.25
C VAL A 51 4.80 5.07 7.94
N ASN A 52 4.39 4.76 6.72
CA ASN A 52 3.03 4.96 6.25
C ASN A 52 2.66 3.89 5.23
N LYS A 53 1.39 3.50 5.21
CA LYS A 53 0.81 2.58 4.23
C LYS A 53 -0.60 3.03 3.89
N ARG A 54 -0.80 3.44 2.64
CA ARG A 54 -2.08 3.91 2.12
C ARG A 54 -2.53 3.04 0.97
N LEU A 55 -3.75 2.49 1.05
CA LEU A 55 -4.37 1.85 -0.09
C LEU A 55 -4.74 2.90 -1.14
N VAL A 56 -4.24 2.75 -2.35
CA VAL A 56 -4.48 3.68 -3.48
C VAL A 56 -5.61 3.17 -4.37
N LYS A 57 -5.61 1.86 -4.66
CA LYS A 57 -6.56 1.27 -5.61
C LYS A 57 -6.87 -0.18 -5.25
N LYS A 58 -8.12 -0.59 -5.47
CA LYS A 58 -8.53 -1.99 -5.56
C LYS A 58 -8.99 -2.26 -6.98
N LEU A 59 -8.64 -3.42 -7.52
CA LEU A 59 -9.00 -3.81 -8.87
C LEU A 59 -9.21 -5.31 -8.94
N GLU A 60 -10.26 -5.74 -9.62
CA GLU A 60 -10.48 -7.14 -9.94
C GLU A 60 -10.06 -7.39 -11.39
N LEU A 61 -9.08 -8.26 -11.61
CA LEU A 61 -8.55 -8.61 -12.93
C LEU A 61 -8.37 -10.11 -13.02
N GLY A 62 -8.98 -10.74 -14.02
CA GLY A 62 -8.88 -12.19 -14.22
C GLY A 62 -9.37 -13.01 -13.03
N GLY A 63 -10.37 -12.52 -12.29
CA GLY A 63 -10.90 -13.16 -11.08
C GLY A 63 -10.06 -12.94 -9.82
N GLU A 64 -8.99 -12.13 -9.90
CA GLU A 64 -8.10 -11.85 -8.78
C GLU A 64 -8.30 -10.43 -8.24
N ASN A 65 -8.45 -10.31 -6.92
CA ASN A 65 -8.51 -9.03 -6.22
C ASN A 65 -7.11 -8.47 -5.95
N ARG A 66 -6.71 -7.48 -6.75
CA ARG A 66 -5.43 -6.77 -6.64
C ARG A 66 -5.60 -5.51 -5.80
N ARG A 67 -4.61 -5.24 -4.94
CA ARG A 67 -4.57 -4.06 -4.08
C ARG A 67 -3.26 -3.32 -4.29
N LEU A 68 -3.35 -2.06 -4.67
CA LEU A 68 -2.19 -1.19 -4.85
C LEU A 68 -2.05 -0.28 -3.62
N TYR A 69 -0.88 -0.30 -3.00
CA TYR A 69 -0.54 0.55 -1.86
C TYR A 69 0.56 1.53 -2.24
N LEU A 70 0.46 2.74 -1.69
CA LEU A 70 1.57 3.70 -1.60
C LEU A 70 2.11 3.61 -0.18
N ILE A 71 3.41 3.44 -0.04
CA ILE A 71 4.08 3.29 1.24
C ILE A 71 5.22 4.29 1.36
N ASP A 72 5.48 4.73 2.59
CA ASP A 72 6.67 5.52 2.92
C ASP A 72 7.57 4.69 3.82
N LEU A 73 8.84 4.60 3.44
CA LEU A 73 9.88 3.88 4.15
C LEU A 73 10.92 4.85 4.69
N GLU A 74 11.44 4.54 5.86
CA GLU A 74 12.61 5.19 6.45
C GLU A 74 13.71 4.15 6.62
N VAL A 75 14.86 4.38 6.00
CA VAL A 75 16.05 3.54 6.15
C VAL A 75 17.01 4.27 7.06
N ASN A 76 17.34 3.66 8.19
CA ASN A 76 18.36 4.13 9.11
C ASN A 76 19.61 3.28 8.94
N SER A 77 20.65 3.87 8.34
CA SER A 77 21.96 3.30 8.12
C SER A 77 22.96 3.90 9.12
N SER A 78 23.81 3.07 9.72
CA SER A 78 24.91 3.57 10.56
C SER A 78 25.97 4.33 9.74
N TYR A 79 25.97 4.19 8.41
CA TYR A 79 26.91 4.85 7.51
C TYR A 79 26.31 6.12 6.86
N ASP A 80 25.14 6.01 6.25
CA ASP A 80 24.50 7.11 5.49
C ASP A 80 23.50 7.95 6.32
N GLY A 81 23.23 7.55 7.57
CA GLY A 81 22.20 8.15 8.39
C GLY A 81 20.78 7.75 7.95
N ILE A 82 19.83 8.68 8.09
CA ILE A 82 18.42 8.42 7.81
C ILE A 82 18.05 8.89 6.40
N THR A 83 17.60 7.96 5.56
CA THR A 83 17.01 8.25 4.25
C THR A 83 15.53 7.87 4.22
N ARG A 84 14.77 8.48 3.31
CA ARG A 84 13.34 8.20 3.13
C ARG A 84 13.01 7.99 1.66
N GLN A 85 12.11 7.05 1.41
CA GLN A 85 11.62 6.75 0.07
C GLN A 85 10.13 6.44 0.09
N THR A 86 9.47 6.72 -1.03
CA THR A 86 8.06 6.39 -1.25
C THR A 86 7.97 5.36 -2.37
N ASN A 87 7.33 4.22 -2.09
CA ASN A 87 7.23 3.10 -3.02
C ASN A 87 5.77 2.75 -3.30
N LEU A 88 5.51 2.19 -4.48
CA LEU A 88 4.24 1.55 -4.82
C LEU A 88 4.37 0.03 -4.68
N VAL A 89 3.38 -0.63 -4.08
CA VAL A 89 3.37 -2.08 -3.88
C VAL A 89 2.04 -2.64 -4.35
N GLN A 90 2.07 -3.54 -5.33
CA GLN A 90 0.88 -4.27 -5.77
C GLN A 90 0.81 -5.63 -5.10
N CYS A 91 -0.10 -5.78 -4.15
CA CYS A 91 -0.46 -7.07 -3.58
C CYS A 91 -1.35 -7.83 -4.58
N SER A 92 -0.76 -8.81 -5.23
CA SER A 92 -1.37 -9.70 -6.22
C SER A 92 -0.68 -11.07 -6.16
N THR A 93 -1.43 -12.17 -6.33
CA THR A 93 -0.91 -13.53 -6.44
C THR A 93 -0.39 -13.87 -7.84
N SER A 94 -0.81 -13.12 -8.87
CA SER A 94 -0.39 -13.35 -10.27
C SER A 94 0.61 -12.33 -10.81
N LYS A 95 0.58 -11.08 -10.33
CA LYS A 95 1.51 -10.01 -10.75
C LYS A 95 1.97 -9.15 -9.57
N PRO A 96 2.62 -9.72 -8.56
CA PRO A 96 3.18 -8.94 -7.46
C PRO A 96 4.35 -8.08 -7.91
N PHE A 97 4.42 -6.83 -7.45
CA PHE A 97 5.56 -5.95 -7.71
C PHE A 97 5.78 -4.92 -6.60
N VAL A 98 7.01 -4.39 -6.57
CA VAL A 98 7.38 -3.15 -5.85
C VAL A 98 7.98 -2.18 -6.87
N ALA A 99 7.53 -0.93 -6.84
CA ALA A 99 8.04 0.12 -7.71
C ALA A 99 8.56 1.31 -6.90
N PHE A 100 9.70 1.85 -7.31
CA PHE A 100 10.41 2.92 -6.62
C PHE A 100 11.20 3.78 -7.61
N LYS A 101 11.65 4.95 -7.16
CA LYS A 101 12.49 5.84 -7.96
C LYS A 101 13.92 5.30 -7.97
N SER A 102 14.59 5.33 -9.13
CA SER A 102 16.00 4.96 -9.21
C SER A 102 16.87 5.97 -8.45
N ASP A 103 17.78 5.46 -7.62
CA ASP A 103 18.80 6.26 -6.93
C ASP A 103 19.88 6.77 -7.90
N PHE A 104 20.11 6.05 -9.00
CA PHE A 104 21.12 6.39 -10.00
C PHE A 104 20.60 7.39 -11.04
N GLU A 105 19.33 7.26 -11.44
CA GLU A 105 18.73 8.07 -12.50
C GLU A 105 17.41 8.67 -12.03
N GLN A 106 17.45 9.93 -11.61
CA GLN A 106 16.32 10.61 -10.97
C GLN A 106 15.07 10.80 -11.86
N GLN A 107 15.13 10.43 -13.14
CA GLN A 107 13.99 10.47 -14.07
C GLN A 107 13.44 9.08 -14.43
N ILE A 108 13.98 8.03 -13.83
CA ILE A 108 13.56 6.65 -14.03
C ILE A 108 12.92 6.12 -12.74
N ALA A 109 11.83 5.39 -12.91
CA ALA A 109 11.31 4.48 -11.91
C ALA A 109 11.65 3.04 -12.29
N VAL A 110 11.88 2.25 -11.27
CA VAL A 110 12.17 0.82 -11.36
C VAL A 110 10.94 0.08 -10.85
N ILE A 111 10.53 -0.96 -11.57
CA ILE A 111 9.56 -1.95 -11.12
C ILE A 111 10.31 -3.26 -10.94
N ASP A 112 10.38 -3.75 -9.71
CA ASP A 112 10.75 -5.13 -9.43
C ASP A 112 9.47 -5.97 -9.41
N VAL A 113 9.30 -6.80 -10.44
CA VAL A 113 8.33 -7.90 -10.41
C VAL A 113 8.95 -8.99 -9.55
N ILE A 114 8.20 -9.46 -8.56
CA ILE A 114 8.77 -10.32 -7.53
C ILE A 114 8.19 -11.74 -7.61
N ASN A 115 8.96 -12.70 -7.11
CA ASN A 115 8.42 -13.99 -6.70
C ASN A 115 8.40 -14.05 -5.16
N PRO A 116 7.23 -13.94 -4.50
CA PRO A 116 7.16 -13.98 -3.04
C PRO A 116 7.63 -15.30 -2.43
N GLY A 117 7.49 -16.42 -3.14
CA GLY A 117 8.02 -17.72 -2.72
C GLY A 117 9.47 -17.97 -3.14
N GLY A 118 10.01 -17.16 -4.04
CA GLY A 118 11.35 -17.31 -4.57
C GLY A 118 12.45 -16.81 -3.63
N SER A 119 13.69 -17.18 -3.97
CA SER A 119 14.89 -16.78 -3.23
C SER A 119 15.03 -15.24 -3.13
N PRO A 120 15.55 -14.70 -2.01
CA PRO A 120 15.70 -13.26 -1.78
C PRO A 120 16.97 -12.65 -2.43
N TYR A 121 17.43 -13.23 -3.54
CA TYR A 121 18.64 -12.81 -4.28
C TYR A 121 18.27 -12.32 -5.69
N GLY A 122 19.20 -11.69 -6.40
CA GLY A 122 18.94 -11.16 -7.76
C GLY A 122 17.89 -10.05 -7.74
N TYR A 123 16.97 -10.04 -8.71
CA TYR A 123 15.91 -9.02 -8.80
C TYR A 123 14.89 -9.08 -7.66
N ASN A 124 14.80 -10.21 -6.95
CA ASN A 124 14.02 -10.30 -5.71
C ASN A 124 14.71 -9.61 -4.53
N SER A 125 16.01 -9.31 -4.62
CA SER A 125 16.75 -8.70 -3.50
C SER A 125 16.26 -7.27 -3.23
N GLY A 126 16.15 -6.91 -1.94
CA GLY A 126 15.70 -5.56 -1.53
C GLY A 126 14.18 -5.34 -1.56
N SER A 127 13.47 -5.79 -2.60
CA SER A 127 12.03 -5.56 -2.73
C SER A 127 11.16 -6.65 -2.08
N HIS A 128 11.69 -7.87 -1.94
CA HIS A 128 10.96 -9.01 -1.43
C HIS A 128 10.47 -8.85 0.02
N TRP A 129 11.30 -8.29 0.91
CA TRP A 129 10.87 -8.07 2.30
C TRP A 129 9.87 -6.93 2.43
N ILE A 130 9.99 -5.89 1.61
CA ILE A 130 9.00 -4.80 1.52
C ILE A 130 7.64 -5.42 1.20
N TYR A 131 7.60 -6.29 0.19
CA TYR A 131 6.36 -6.92 -0.23
C TYR A 131 5.71 -7.75 0.87
N TRP A 132 6.47 -8.66 1.52
CA TRP A 132 5.94 -9.49 2.59
C TRP A 132 5.46 -8.67 3.79
N ALA A 133 6.17 -7.59 4.13
CA ALA A 133 5.76 -6.67 5.18
C ALA A 133 4.47 -5.91 4.83
N VAL A 134 4.32 -5.47 3.58
CA VAL A 134 3.15 -4.68 3.16
C VAL A 134 1.94 -5.55 2.89
N CYS A 135 2.09 -6.64 2.15
CA CYS A 135 0.97 -7.46 1.69
C CYS A 135 0.51 -8.49 2.70
N HIS A 136 1.41 -8.93 3.60
CA HIS A 136 1.15 -10.01 4.56
C HIS A 136 1.56 -9.68 5.99
N ASN A 137 2.02 -8.45 6.25
CA ASN A 137 2.38 -7.96 7.58
C ASN A 137 3.54 -8.72 8.26
N LEU A 138 4.39 -9.41 7.50
CA LEU A 138 5.50 -10.20 8.02
C LEU A 138 6.76 -9.35 8.26
N TRP A 139 7.31 -9.44 9.47
CA TRP A 139 8.63 -8.89 9.82
C TRP A 139 9.70 -9.97 9.65
N GLN A 140 10.88 -9.62 9.12
CA GLN A 140 11.99 -10.54 8.81
C GLN A 140 11.56 -11.81 8.05
N PRO A 141 11.01 -11.66 6.83
CA PRO A 141 10.42 -12.78 6.11
C PRO A 141 11.41 -13.92 5.77
N TRP A 142 12.72 -13.66 5.69
CA TRP A 142 13.72 -14.70 5.40
C TRP A 142 13.86 -15.76 6.51
N ASP A 143 13.37 -15.51 7.72
CA ASP A 143 13.35 -16.49 8.81
C ASP A 143 12.19 -17.50 8.69
N TYR A 144 11.38 -17.37 7.63
CA TYR A 144 10.23 -18.22 7.36
C TYR A 144 10.44 -19.06 6.10
N ASP A 145 9.74 -20.19 6.04
CA ASP A 145 9.52 -20.93 4.81
C ASP A 145 8.53 -20.16 3.91
N LEU A 146 9.08 -19.25 3.11
CA LEU A 146 8.33 -18.35 2.24
C LEU A 146 7.74 -19.05 1.02
N GLU A 147 8.40 -20.09 0.51
CA GLU A 147 7.89 -20.89 -0.61
C GLU A 147 6.59 -21.59 -0.21
N SER A 148 6.61 -22.34 0.90
CA SER A 148 5.42 -23.01 1.42
C SER A 148 4.30 -22.02 1.76
N ARG A 149 4.64 -20.86 2.33
CA ARG A 149 3.67 -19.78 2.59
C ARG A 149 3.06 -19.23 1.32
N ALA A 150 3.87 -18.93 0.31
CA ALA A 150 3.40 -18.41 -0.96
C ALA A 150 2.45 -19.41 -1.64
N THR A 151 2.81 -20.69 -1.69
CA THR A 151 1.94 -21.74 -2.22
C THR A 151 0.59 -21.80 -1.49
N ARG A 152 0.59 -21.76 -0.14
CA ARG A 152 -0.66 -21.72 0.65
C ARG A 152 -1.51 -20.47 0.42
N LEU A 153 -0.88 -19.35 0.09
CA LEU A 153 -1.55 -18.08 -0.19
C LEU A 153 -2.01 -17.98 -1.65
N GLY A 154 -1.77 -19.01 -2.47
CA GLY A 154 -2.25 -19.10 -3.86
C GLY A 154 -1.39 -18.33 -4.86
N TYR A 155 -0.11 -18.08 -4.55
CA TYR A 155 0.83 -17.55 -5.53
C TYR A 155 1.11 -18.58 -6.62
N SER A 156 1.29 -18.10 -7.85
CA SER A 156 1.74 -18.98 -8.94
C SER A 156 3.17 -19.47 -8.66
N THR A 157 3.42 -20.75 -8.94
CA THR A 157 4.73 -21.40 -8.81
C THR A 157 5.71 -21.01 -9.92
N GLU A 158 5.21 -20.35 -10.97
CA GLU A 158 5.99 -19.98 -12.16
C GLU A 158 6.29 -18.46 -12.21
N LEU A 159 6.11 -17.75 -11.09
CA LEU A 159 6.44 -16.33 -11.06
C LEU A 159 7.95 -16.15 -11.23
N GLU A 160 8.34 -15.56 -12.35
CA GLU A 160 9.70 -15.06 -12.55
C GLU A 160 9.84 -13.70 -11.85
N SER A 161 11.03 -13.46 -11.29
CA SER A 161 11.41 -12.14 -10.79
C SER A 161 12.20 -11.40 -11.86
N GLU A 162 11.79 -10.19 -12.20
CA GLU A 162 12.44 -9.35 -13.20
C GLU A 162 12.45 -7.88 -12.77
N GLN A 163 13.33 -7.10 -13.38
CA GLN A 163 13.38 -5.66 -13.20
C GLN A 163 13.05 -4.94 -14.51
N ILE A 164 12.10 -4.00 -14.43
CA ILE A 164 11.67 -3.18 -15.55
C ILE A 164 11.96 -1.72 -15.23
N GLN A 165 12.71 -1.06 -16.09
CA GLN A 165 12.94 0.39 -15.99
C GLN A 165 11.91 1.14 -16.83
N ILE A 166 11.28 2.14 -16.23
CA ILE A 166 10.28 2.97 -16.89
C ILE A 166 10.55 4.46 -16.60
N PRO A 167 10.47 5.34 -17.60
CA PRO A 167 10.49 6.78 -17.36
C PRO A 167 9.42 7.17 -16.33
N TYR A 168 9.79 8.00 -15.35
CA TYR A 168 8.90 8.35 -14.25
C TYR A 168 7.56 8.94 -14.72
N GLY A 169 7.60 9.77 -15.77
CA GLY A 169 6.41 10.36 -16.39
C GLY A 169 5.45 9.33 -17.02
N LEU A 170 5.88 8.09 -17.21
CA LEU A 170 5.02 6.99 -17.66
C LEU A 170 4.36 6.22 -16.52
N LEU A 171 4.93 6.28 -15.31
CA LEU A 171 4.40 5.60 -14.13
C LEU A 171 2.95 6.03 -13.81
N GLN A 172 2.62 7.31 -14.02
CA GLN A 172 1.26 7.84 -13.84
C GLN A 172 0.21 7.25 -14.81
N TYR A 173 0.65 6.63 -15.91
CA TYR A 173 -0.24 6.05 -16.92
C TYR A 173 -0.40 4.53 -16.78
N LEU A 174 0.47 3.86 -16.01
CA LEU A 174 0.35 2.44 -15.70
C LEU A 174 -0.75 2.25 -14.65
N LYS A 175 -1.97 1.92 -15.09
CA LYS A 175 -3.18 1.79 -14.27
C LYS A 175 -3.53 0.35 -13.91
#